data_AF-A0A971HGS2-F1
#
_entry.id   AF-A0A971HGS2-F1
#
_cell.length_a   1.000
_cell.length_b   1.000
_cell.length_c   1.000
_cell.angle_alpha   90.00
_cell.angle_beta   90.00
_cell.angle_gamma   90.00
#
_symmetry.space_group_name_H-M   'P 1'
#
loop_
_entity.id
_entity.type
_entity.pdbx_description
1 polymer ?
#
loop_
_entity_poly.entity_id
_entity_poly.type
_entity_poly.pdbx_seq_one_letter_code
_entity_poly.pdbx_strand_id
1 'polypeptide(L)' 'DVNDSIDNIRKTASFVSENIANGKIEILPYHSLGNYKYDKLGLSKFKNEFETPTKEEVFNVKEIIKSYGIEIVDFK' A
#
# COMPACT_ATOMS: atom_id res chain seq x y z
N ASP A 1 7.13 -1.54 -9.52
CA ASP A 1 6.82 -0.14 -9.22
C ASP A 1 5.44 0.19 -9.77
N VAL A 2 4.44 0.17 -8.89
CA VAL A 2 3.04 0.51 -9.23
C VAL A 2 2.58 1.68 -8.39
N ASN A 3 2.78 1.59 -7.07
CA ASN A 3 2.43 2.63 -6.10
C ASN A 3 3.37 2.64 -4.87
N ASP A 4 4.43 1.84 -4.91
CA ASP A 4 5.33 1.56 -3.79
C ASP A 4 6.63 2.39 -3.83
N SER A 5 6.84 3.19 -4.88
CA SER A 5 7.97 4.13 -4.90
C SER A 5 7.91 5.15 -3.77
N ILE A 6 9.09 5.48 -3.24
CA ILE A 6 9.27 6.49 -2.17
C ILE A 6 8.68 7.86 -2.59
N ASP A 7 8.82 8.22 -3.87
CA ASP A 7 8.25 9.46 -4.40
C ASP A 7 6.71 9.46 -4.34
N ASN A 8 6.06 8.36 -4.74
CA ASN A 8 4.61 8.23 -4.65
C ASN A 8 4.11 8.28 -3.19
N ILE A 9 4.83 7.62 -2.28
CA ILE A 9 4.50 7.62 -0.84
C ILE A 9 4.59 9.04 -0.27
N ARG A 10 5.67 9.78 -0.58
CA ARG A 10 5.85 11.17 -0.13
C ARG A 10 4.78 12.10 -0.66
N LYS A 11 4.42 11.98 -1.95
CA LYS A 11 3.35 12.77 -2.57
C LYS A 11 1.99 12.46 -1.95
N THR A 12 1.71 11.19 -1.67
CA THR A 12 0.47 10.77 -1.00
C THR A 12 0.40 11.34 0.42
N ALA A 13 1.49 11.25 1.20
CA ALA A 13 1.55 11.80 2.55
C ALA A 13 1.41 13.33 2.56
N SER A 14 2.13 14.05 1.70
CA SER A 14 1.99 15.51 1.53
C SER A 14 0.55 15.90 1.18
N PHE A 15 -0.07 15.21 0.22
CA PHE A 15 -1.46 15.48 -0.16
C PHE A 15 -2.42 15.36 1.04
N VAL A 16 -2.33 14.27 1.82
CA VAL A 16 -3.21 14.06 2.98
C VAL A 16 -2.95 15.11 4.06
N SER A 17 -1.68 15.41 4.35
CA SER A 17 -1.28 16.39 5.36
C SER A 17 -1.81 17.80 5.02
N GLU A 18 -1.76 18.19 3.75
CA GLU A 18 -2.15 19.54 3.30
C GLU A 18 -3.66 19.70 3.11
N ASN A 19 -4.37 18.64 2.72
CA ASN A 19 -5.75 18.75 2.23
C ASN A 19 -6.79 18.07 3.11
N ILE A 20 -6.39 17.21 4.05
CA ILE A 20 -7.32 16.41 4.87
C ILE A 20 -7.06 16.69 6.34
N ALA A 21 -7.86 17.58 6.92
CA ALA A 21 -7.81 17.89 8.34
C ALA A 21 -8.01 16.61 9.18
N ASN A 22 -7.05 16.30 10.06
CA ASN A 22 -7.01 15.07 10.86
C ASN A 22 -7.05 13.77 10.03
N GLY A 23 -6.56 13.82 8.79
CA GLY A 23 -6.46 12.65 7.93
C GLY A 23 -5.59 11.55 8.54
N LYS A 24 -5.98 10.30 8.29
CA LYS A 24 -5.26 9.10 8.72
C LYS A 24 -5.00 8.20 7.51
N ILE A 25 -3.94 7.41 7.57
CA ILE A 25 -3.60 6.48 6.50
C ILE A 25 -3.49 5.06 7.06
N GLU A 26 -4.12 4.11 6.36
CA GLU A 26 -3.91 2.68 6.54
C GLU A 26 -3.07 2.15 5.38
N ILE A 27 -2.06 1.34 5.69
CA ILE A 27 -1.27 0.63 4.67
C ILE A 27 -1.73 -0.81 4.61
N LEU A 28 -2.22 -1.19 3.43
CA LEU A 28 -2.63 -2.56 3.10
C LEU A 28 -1.56 -3.22 2.23
N PRO A 29 -0.69 -4.08 2.80
CA PRO A 29 0.30 -4.81 2.04
C PRO A 29 -0.37 -5.72 1.00
N TYR A 30 0.14 -5.71 -0.22
CA TYR A 30 -0.35 -6.62 -1.26
C TYR A 30 -0.23 -8.08 -0.81
N HIS A 31 -1.22 -8.91 -1.19
CA HIS A 31 -1.18 -10.35 -1.02
C HIS A 31 -1.65 -11.04 -2.30
N SER A 32 -1.07 -12.18 -2.65
CA SER A 32 -1.48 -12.97 -3.81
C SER A 32 -2.74 -13.82 -3.58
N LEU A 33 -3.37 -13.71 -2.41
CA LEU A 33 -4.62 -14.40 -2.09
C LEU A 33 -5.70 -14.04 -3.12
N GLY A 34 -6.32 -15.07 -3.71
CA GLY A 34 -7.32 -14.91 -4.77
C GLY A 34 -6.80 -15.19 -6.17
N ASN A 35 -5.47 -15.25 -6.38
CA ASN A 35 -4.90 -15.60 -7.68
C ASN A 35 -5.37 -16.97 -8.20
N TYR A 36 -5.61 -17.93 -7.31
CA TYR A 36 -6.16 -19.25 -7.69
C TYR A 36 -7.54 -19.17 -8.36
N LYS A 37 -8.33 -18.11 -8.11
CA LYS A 37 -9.66 -17.94 -8.71
C LYS A 37 -9.55 -17.72 -10.22
N TYR A 38 -8.51 -17.03 -10.68
CA TYR A 38 -8.24 -16.85 -12.10
C TYR A 38 -7.97 -18.21 -12.77
N ASP A 39 -7.21 -19.07 -12.11
CA ASP A 39 -6.94 -20.43 -12.61
C ASP A 39 -8.24 -21.26 -12.69
N LYS A 40 -9.12 -21.16 -11.69
CA LYS A 40 -10.42 -21.85 -11.68
C LYS A 40 -11.40 -21.35 -12.74
N LEU A 41 -11.26 -20.10 -13.19
CA LEU A 41 -12.12 -19.49 -14.20
C LEU A 41 -11.55 -19.61 -15.63
N GLY A 42 -10.39 -20.25 -15.82
CA GLY A 42 -9.70 -20.28 -17.12
C GLY A 42 -9.13 -18.92 -17.54
N LEU A 43 -8.90 -18.04 -16.58
CA LEU A 43 -8.47 -16.64 -16.75
C LEU A 43 -7.00 -16.41 -16.34
N SER A 44 -6.16 -17.46 -16.35
CA SER A 44 -4.77 -17.40 -15.87
C SER A 44 -3.93 -16.30 -16.53
N LYS A 45 -4.24 -15.89 -17.76
CA LYS A 45 -3.57 -14.77 -18.45
C LYS A 45 -3.72 -13.41 -17.75
N PHE A 46 -4.68 -13.26 -16.84
CA PHE A 46 -4.93 -12.04 -16.06
C PHE A 46 -4.36 -12.12 -14.63
N LYS A 47 -3.75 -13.25 -14.27
CA LYS A 47 -3.05 -13.40 -13.00
C LYS A 47 -1.87 -12.45 -12.98
N ASN A 48 -1.75 -11.67 -11.92
CA ASN A 48 -0.57 -10.85 -11.72
C ASN A 48 0.52 -11.64 -10.99
N GLU A 49 1.77 -11.20 -11.17
CA GLU A 49 2.97 -11.78 -10.56
C GLU A 49 3.65 -10.78 -9.63
N PHE A 50 2.85 -10.02 -8.86
CA PHE A 50 3.41 -9.11 -7.86
C PHE A 50 3.87 -9.88 -6.62
N GLU A 51 4.95 -9.40 -6.02
CA GLU A 51 5.46 -9.93 -4.75
C GLU A 51 4.78 -9.25 -3.57
N THR A 52 4.56 -10.02 -2.51
CA THR A 52 4.13 -9.46 -1.22
C THR A 52 5.29 -8.63 -0.66
N PRO A 53 5.09 -7.36 -0.31
CA PRO A 53 6.15 -6.54 0.26
C PRO A 53 6.61 -7.11 1.61
N THR A 54 7.88 -6.95 1.89
CA THR A 54 8.49 -7.36 3.16
C THR A 54 7.99 -6.50 4.31
N LYS A 55 8.14 -7.03 5.54
CA LYS A 55 7.81 -6.26 6.75
C LYS A 55 8.65 -4.99 6.88
N GLU A 56 9.90 -5.03 6.41
CA GLU A 56 10.82 -3.89 6.45
C GLU A 56 10.37 -2.79 5.47
N GLU A 57 9.98 -3.15 4.25
CA GLU A 57 9.42 -2.20 3.29
C GLU A 57 8.17 -1.52 3.85
N VAL A 58 7.21 -2.31 4.37
CA VAL A 58 5.99 -1.77 4.98
C VAL A 58 6.30 -0.87 6.18
N PHE A 59 7.28 -1.23 7.00
CA PHE A 59 7.74 -0.40 8.11
C PHE A 59 8.31 0.94 7.62
N ASN A 60 9.21 0.91 6.63
CA ASN A 60 9.82 2.11 6.06
C ASN A 60 8.76 3.06 5.46
N VAL A 61 7.76 2.52 4.76
CA VAL A 61 6.62 3.30 4.24
C VAL A 61 5.86 4.00 5.38
N LYS A 62 5.56 3.27 6.46
CA LYS A 62 4.86 3.82 7.63
C LYS A 62 5.66 4.94 8.30
N GLU A 63 6.97 4.80 8.42
CA GLU A 63 7.82 5.84 9.02
C GLU A 63 7.90 7.09 8.14
N ILE A 64 7.95 6.95 6.81
CA ILE A 64 7.87 8.09 5.89
C ILE A 64 6.56 8.84 6.11
N ILE A 65 5.42 8.15 6.14
CA ILE A 65 4.11 8.79 6.31
C ILE A 65 4.00 9.51 7.66
N LYS A 66 4.46 8.88 8.75
CA LYS A 66 4.47 9.51 10.08
C LYS A 66 5.31 10.78 10.13
N SER A 67 6.37 10.89 9.32
CA SER A 67 7.20 12.10 9.23
C SER A 67 6.44 13.33 8.71
N TYR A 68 5.29 13.14 8.05
CA TYR A 68 4.37 14.21 7.63
C TYR A 68 3.30 14.55 8.69
N GLY A 69 3.44 14.03 9.92
CA GLY A 69 2.49 14.26 11.02
C GLY A 69 1.19 13.46 10.91
N ILE A 70 1.15 12.43 10.05
CA ILE A 70 -0.05 11.63 9.79
C ILE A 70 -0.08 10.41 10.72
N GLU A 71 -1.24 10.17 11.34
CA GLU A 71 -1.50 8.96 12.12
C GLU A 71 -1.67 7.74 11.19
N ILE A 72 -0.91 6.69 11.47
CA ILE A 72 -1.10 5.38 10.85
C ILE A 72 -2.10 4.58 11.67
N VAL A 73 -3.11 4.03 11.00
CA VAL A 73 -4.15 3.17 11.59
C VAL A 73 -4.14 1.77 11.00
N ASP A 74 -4.83 0.87 11.68
CA ASP A 74 -5.04 -0.54 11.30
C ASP A 74 -6.49 -0.86 11.70
N PHE A 75 -7.36 -0.98 10.70
CA PHE A 75 -8.77 -1.28 10.89
C PHE A 75 -8.98 -2.79 10.76
N LYS A 76 -9.26 -3.42 11.89
CA LYS A 76 -9.59 -4.85 11.97
C LYS A 76 -11.08 -5.11 11.82
#